data_AF-A0A7G9G5G5-F1
#
_entry.id   AF-A0A7G9G5G5-F1
#
_cell.length_a   1.000
_cell.length_b   1.000
_cell.length_c   1.000
_cell.angle_alpha   90.00
_cell.angle_beta   90.00
_cell.angle_gamma   90.00
#
_symmetry.space_group_name_H-M   'P 1'
#
loop_
_entity.id
_entity.type
_entity.pdbx_description
1 polymer ?
#
loop_
_entity_poly.entity_id
_entity_poly.type
_entity_poly.pdbx_seq_one_letter_code
_entity_poly.pdbx_strand_id
1 'polypeptide(L)'
;MKSLRGMSYEDYGISKERYLELKHFCLQYEEKKKNVRLKKQAAQKENSIRDCELIEQAAKQTDETLSPYILKCVATGWPYEYLGNVPVSRNDFYGYRRLFFHHLDKER
;
A
#
# COMPACT_ATOMS: atom_id res chain seq x y z
N MET A 1 -18.32 -9.74 -14.49
CA MET A 1 -17.19 -9.42 -13.60
C MET A 1 -17.27 -7.93 -13.27
N LYS A 2 -17.14 -7.54 -11.99
CA LYS A 2 -17.18 -6.11 -11.59
C LYS A 2 -15.93 -5.40 -12.12
N SER A 3 -16.05 -4.14 -12.50
CA SER A 3 -14.88 -3.30 -12.80
C SER A 3 -14.11 -2.99 -11.52
N LEU A 4 -12.83 -2.63 -11.65
CA LEU A 4 -11.98 -2.25 -10.52
C LEU A 4 -12.62 -1.18 -9.62
N ARG A 5 -13.30 -0.20 -10.25
CA ARG A 5 -14.04 0.86 -9.55
C ARG A 5 -15.17 0.33 -8.67
N GLY A 6 -15.84 -0.74 -9.10
CA GLY A 6 -16.97 -1.34 -8.41
C GLY A 6 -16.60 -2.42 -7.39
N MET A 7 -15.33 -2.86 -7.35
CA MET A 7 -14.86 -3.81 -6.34
C MET A 7 -14.74 -3.15 -4.98
N SER A 8 -15.29 -3.75 -3.94
CA SER A 8 -15.14 -3.39 -2.51
C SER A 8 -14.02 -4.20 -1.83
N TYR A 9 -13.76 -3.98 -0.54
CA TYR A 9 -12.82 -4.83 0.21
C TYR A 9 -13.44 -6.20 0.51
N GLU A 10 -14.74 -6.24 0.73
CA GLU A 10 -15.52 -7.44 0.97
C GLU A 10 -15.52 -8.36 -0.27
N ASP A 11 -15.57 -7.77 -1.48
CA ASP A 11 -15.41 -8.52 -2.73
C ASP A 11 -14.03 -9.19 -2.86
N TYR A 12 -13.02 -8.69 -2.14
CA TYR A 12 -11.69 -9.27 -2.04
C TYR A 12 -11.51 -10.20 -0.83
N GLY A 13 -12.55 -10.38 -0.01
CA GLY A 13 -12.47 -11.16 1.23
C GLY A 13 -11.76 -10.45 2.39
N ILE A 14 -11.52 -9.15 2.27
CA ILE A 14 -10.83 -8.36 3.30
C ILE A 14 -11.88 -7.79 4.25
N SER A 15 -11.85 -8.25 5.51
CA SER A 15 -12.67 -7.66 6.57
C SER A 15 -12.22 -6.23 6.92
N LYS A 16 -13.07 -5.48 7.60
CA LYS A 16 -12.75 -4.13 8.08
C LYS A 16 -11.53 -4.14 9.01
N GLU A 17 -11.46 -5.11 9.90
CA GLU A 17 -10.36 -5.27 10.86
C GLU A 17 -9.06 -5.57 10.12
N ARG A 18 -9.09 -6.48 9.15
CA ARG A 18 -7.93 -6.82 8.34
C ARG A 18 -7.46 -5.62 7.51
N TYR A 19 -8.38 -4.86 6.93
CA TYR A 19 -8.04 -3.61 6.25
C TYR A 19 -7.34 -2.61 7.20
N LEU A 20 -7.81 -2.47 8.44
CA LEU A 20 -7.17 -1.59 9.43
C LEU A 20 -5.76 -2.06 9.80
N GLU A 21 -5.54 -3.38 9.96
CA GLU A 21 -4.20 -3.93 10.17
C GLU A 21 -3.26 -3.59 9.01
N LEU A 22 -3.68 -3.86 7.77
CA LEU A 22 -2.89 -3.56 6.57
C LEU A 22 -2.63 -2.06 6.43
N LYS A 23 -3.62 -1.22 6.74
CA LYS A 23 -3.47 0.23 6.72
C LYS A 23 -2.42 0.70 7.73
N HIS A 24 -2.49 0.23 8.98
CA HIS A 24 -1.49 0.58 10.00
C HIS A 24 -0.09 0.06 9.63
N PHE A 25 -0.02 -1.13 9.04
CA PHE A 25 1.22 -1.69 8.52
C PHE A 25 1.85 -0.78 7.45
N CYS A 26 1.07 -0.25 6.51
CA CYS A 26 1.55 0.70 5.51
C CYS A 26 1.97 2.06 6.10
N LEU A 27 1.25 2.58 7.09
CA LEU A 27 1.60 3.87 7.72
C LEU A 27 2.98 3.86 8.39
N GLN A 28 3.49 2.68 8.75
CA GLN A 28 4.84 2.52 9.31
C GLN A 28 5.96 2.48 8.26
N TYR A 29 5.63 2.51 6.96
CA TYR A 29 6.60 2.36 5.86
C TYR A 29 7.77 3.36 5.96
N GLU A 30 7.49 4.64 6.17
CA GLU A 30 8.52 5.69 6.24
C GLU A 30 9.46 5.50 7.45
N GLU A 31 8.92 5.07 8.59
CA GLU A 31 9.71 4.78 9.78
C GLU A 31 10.60 3.55 9.58
N LYS A 32 10.05 2.48 8.98
CA LYS A 32 10.79 1.26 8.62
C LYS A 32 11.92 1.59 7.64
N LYS A 33 11.65 2.38 6.60
CA LYS A 33 12.64 2.84 5.63
C LYS A 33 13.76 3.66 6.28
N LYS A 34 13.43 4.56 7.22
CA LYS A 34 14.43 5.29 8.02
C LYS A 34 15.25 4.35 8.91
N ASN A 35 14.62 3.35 9.54
CA ASN A 35 15.31 2.36 10.38
C ASN A 35 16.35 1.56 9.59
N VAL A 36 16.04 1.18 8.35
CA VAL A 36 16.98 0.50 7.44
C VAL A 36 18.21 1.36 7.16
N ARG A 37 18.01 2.66 6.96
CA ARG A 37 19.10 3.63 6.74
C ARG A 37 19.96 3.85 7.98
N LEU A 38 19.38 3.81 9.18
CA LEU A 38 20.01 4.26 10.43
C LEU A 38 20.82 3.19 11.20
N LYS A 39 21.28 2.09 10.58
CA LYS A 39 22.10 1.03 11.23
C LYS A 39 21.55 0.55 12.61
N LYS A 40 20.23 0.46 12.77
CA LYS A 40 19.61 -0.21 13.94
C LYS A 40 19.97 -1.72 13.95
N GLN A 41 19.72 -2.40 15.07
CA GLN A 41 20.01 -3.83 15.29
C GLN A 41 19.63 -4.71 14.08
N ALA A 42 20.45 -5.72 13.78
CA ALA A 42 20.36 -6.52 12.57
C ALA A 42 18.97 -7.16 12.35
N ALA A 43 18.38 -7.77 13.38
CA ALA A 43 17.06 -8.41 13.27
C ALA A 43 15.91 -7.42 12.99
N GLN A 44 15.92 -6.25 13.64
CA GLN A 44 14.93 -5.19 13.39
C GLN A 44 15.06 -4.62 11.98
N LYS A 45 16.31 -4.51 11.50
CA LYS A 45 16.63 -4.06 10.15
C LYS A 45 16.08 -5.05 9.12
N GLU A 46 16.27 -6.34 9.30
CA GLU A 46 15.77 -7.38 8.40
C GLU A 46 14.25 -7.36 8.28
N ASN A 47 13.53 -7.30 9.40
CA ASN A 47 12.07 -7.16 9.40
C ASN A 47 11.61 -5.89 8.67
N SER A 48 12.31 -4.77 8.90
CA SER A 48 11.97 -3.50 8.24
C SER A 48 12.23 -3.54 6.72
N ILE A 49 13.28 -4.27 6.28
CA ILE A 49 13.56 -4.49 4.85
C ILE A 49 12.43 -5.30 4.23
N ARG A 50 12.12 -6.47 4.82
CA ARG A 50 11.08 -7.37 4.33
C ARG A 50 9.71 -6.68 4.25
N ASP A 51 9.37 -5.90 5.28
CA ASP A 51 8.12 -5.15 5.30
C ASP A 51 8.03 -4.10 4.19
N CYS A 52 9.13 -3.36 3.96
CA CYS A 52 9.19 -2.39 2.87
C CYS A 52 9.09 -3.08 1.50
N GLU A 53 9.78 -4.21 1.31
CA GLU A 53 9.74 -4.99 0.08
C GLU A 53 8.34 -5.51 -0.24
N LEU A 54 7.60 -6.04 0.75
CA LEU A 54 6.21 -6.48 0.57
C LEU A 54 5.31 -5.32 0.10
N ILE A 55 5.43 -4.14 0.71
CA ILE A 55 4.64 -2.97 0.33
C ILE A 55 4.99 -2.50 -1.09
N GLU A 56 6.28 -2.46 -1.43
CA GLU A 56 6.76 -2.04 -2.76
C GLU A 56 6.36 -3.01 -3.86
N GLN A 57 6.44 -4.32 -3.60
CA GLN A 57 6.03 -5.36 -4.55
C GLN A 57 4.52 -5.33 -4.79
N ALA A 58 3.69 -5.26 -3.75
CA ALA A 58 2.25 -5.14 -3.89
C ALA A 58 1.83 -3.88 -4.68
N ALA A 59 2.51 -2.75 -4.47
CA ALA A 59 2.27 -1.53 -5.23
C ALA A 59 2.66 -1.68 -6.71
N LYS A 60 3.81 -2.29 -7.00
CA LYS A 60 4.27 -2.57 -8.36
C LYS A 60 3.37 -3.55 -9.10
N GLN A 61 2.88 -4.60 -8.42
CA GLN A 61 1.94 -5.57 -8.99
C GLN A 61 0.60 -4.96 -9.33
N THR A 62 0.16 -3.98 -8.56
CA THR A 62 -1.11 -3.28 -8.78
C THR A 62 -1.09 -2.52 -10.10
N ASP A 63 -0.07 -1.67 -10.28
CA ASP A 63 0.20 -0.94 -11.51
C ASP A 63 1.58 -0.25 -11.38
N GLU A 64 2.45 -0.46 -12.36
CA GLU A 64 3.81 0.06 -12.32
C GLU A 64 3.86 1.60 -12.37
N THR A 65 2.95 2.24 -13.09
CA THR A 65 2.88 3.70 -13.23
C THR A 65 2.29 4.35 -11.98
N LEU A 66 1.30 3.72 -11.36
CA LEU A 66 0.64 4.25 -10.17
C LEU A 66 1.35 3.90 -8.86
N SER A 67 2.23 2.89 -8.86
CA SER A 67 3.01 2.46 -7.69
C SER A 67 3.54 3.61 -6.82
N PRO A 68 4.26 4.64 -7.34
CA PRO A 68 4.76 5.74 -6.50
C PRO A 68 3.65 6.56 -5.82
N TYR A 69 2.48 6.72 -6.46
CA TYR A 69 1.34 7.43 -5.90
C TYR A 69 0.59 6.58 -4.87
N ILE A 70 0.49 5.27 -5.11
CA ILE A 70 -0.08 4.31 -4.16
C ILE A 70 0.77 4.30 -2.89
N LEU A 71 2.09 4.12 -3.02
CA LEU A 71 3.04 4.14 -1.90
C LEU A 71 2.92 5.42 -1.10
N LYS A 72 2.95 6.58 -1.76
CA LYS A 72 2.77 7.88 -1.10
C LYS A 72 1.44 7.94 -0.34
N CYS A 73 0.34 7.53 -0.94
CA CYS A 73 -0.99 7.55 -0.31
C CYS A 73 -1.06 6.64 0.92
N VAL A 74 -0.59 5.39 0.82
CA VAL A 74 -0.73 4.41 1.92
C VAL A 74 0.28 4.65 3.04
N ALA A 75 1.45 5.19 2.74
CA ALA A 75 2.47 5.53 3.74
C ALA A 75 2.14 6.80 4.53
N THR A 76 1.53 7.80 3.88
CA THR A 76 1.19 9.09 4.54
C THR A 76 -0.24 9.15 5.07
N GLY A 77 -1.13 8.30 4.54
CA GLY A 77 -2.56 8.39 4.78
C GLY A 77 -3.24 9.59 4.09
N TRP A 78 -2.53 10.31 3.22
CA TRP A 78 -3.08 11.48 2.53
C TRP A 78 -4.17 11.10 1.51
N PRO A 79 -5.21 11.94 1.36
CA PRO A 79 -6.20 11.74 0.33
C PRO A 79 -5.65 12.14 -1.05
N TYR A 80 -6.33 11.68 -2.10
CA TYR A 80 -5.95 11.82 -3.51
C TYR A 80 -5.47 13.22 -3.91
N GLU A 81 -6.10 14.27 -3.38
CA GLU A 81 -5.86 15.67 -3.70
C GLU A 81 -4.43 16.14 -3.36
N TYR A 82 -3.77 15.47 -2.41
CA TYR A 82 -2.41 15.79 -1.96
C TYR A 82 -1.33 14.94 -2.64
N LEU A 83 -1.72 14.04 -3.56
CA LEU A 83 -0.77 13.16 -4.25
C LEU A 83 -0.08 13.85 -5.43
N GLY A 84 -0.67 14.92 -5.97
CA GLY A 84 -0.14 15.68 -7.10
C GLY A 84 -0.76 15.26 -8.43
N ASN A 85 0.05 15.19 -9.49
CA ASN A 85 -0.39 14.89 -10.86
C ASN A 85 -0.56 13.38 -11.09
N VAL A 86 -1.52 12.76 -10.41
CA VAL A 86 -1.85 11.35 -10.61
C VAL A 86 -2.45 11.15 -12.01
N PRO A 87 -1.97 10.19 -12.83
CA PRO A 87 -2.38 10.06 -14.23
C PRO A 87 -3.73 9.33 -14.44
N VAL A 88 -4.55 9.22 -13.40
CA VAL A 88 -5.88 8.58 -13.44
C VAL A 88 -6.87 9.39 -12.63
N SER A 89 -8.17 9.19 -12.87
CA SER A 89 -9.20 9.88 -12.09
C SER A 89 -9.18 9.46 -10.61
N ARG A 90 -9.70 10.31 -9.73
CA ARG A 90 -9.88 10.00 -8.30
C ARG A 90 -10.58 8.65 -8.08
N ASN A 91 -11.62 8.36 -8.86
CA ASN A 91 -12.41 7.15 -8.70
C ASN A 91 -11.62 5.90 -9.12
N ASP A 92 -10.86 5.99 -10.20
CA ASP A 92 -9.99 4.90 -10.65
C ASP A 92 -8.88 4.66 -9.64
N PHE A 93 -8.23 5.73 -9.15
CA PHE A 93 -7.17 5.64 -8.15
C PHE A 93 -7.59 4.84 -6.91
N TYR A 94 -8.77 5.10 -6.35
CA TYR A 94 -9.24 4.32 -5.19
C TYR A 94 -9.59 2.88 -5.54
N GLY A 95 -9.93 2.57 -6.79
CA GLY A 95 -10.03 1.20 -7.29
C GLY A 95 -8.67 0.48 -7.23
N TYR A 96 -7.62 1.11 -7.76
CA TYR A 96 -6.24 0.61 -7.68
C TYR A 96 -5.78 0.49 -6.24
N ARG A 97 -6.09 1.44 -5.36
CA ARG A 97 -5.75 1.36 -3.94
C ARG A 97 -6.37 0.14 -3.25
N ARG A 98 -7.60 -0.23 -3.61
CA ARG A 98 -8.23 -1.45 -3.06
C ARG A 98 -7.58 -2.72 -3.61
N LEU A 99 -7.24 -2.74 -4.90
CA LEU A 99 -6.48 -3.82 -5.50
C LEU A 99 -5.09 -3.98 -4.86
N PHE A 100 -4.41 -2.88 -4.53
CA PHE A 100 -3.18 -2.90 -3.76
C PHE A 100 -3.34 -3.63 -2.43
N PHE A 101 -4.37 -3.30 -1.65
CA PHE A 101 -4.62 -4.01 -0.38
C PHE A 101 -4.96 -5.48 -0.59
N HIS A 102 -5.59 -5.84 -1.72
CA HIS A 102 -5.79 -7.24 -2.09
C HIS A 102 -4.49 -7.99 -2.40
N HIS A 103 -3.56 -7.38 -3.12
CA HIS A 103 -2.24 -7.96 -3.35
C HIS A 103 -1.45 -8.09 -2.06
N LEU A 104 -1.42 -7.03 -1.26
CA LEU A 104 -0.70 -7.01 0.02
C LEU A 104 -1.25 -8.06 1.01
N ASP A 105 -2.57 -8.26 1.03
CA ASP A 105 -3.20 -9.27 1.88
C ASP A 105 -2.80 -10.70 1.51
N LYS A 106 -2.61 -10.98 0.21
CA LYS A 106 -2.19 -12.30 -0.26
C LYS A 106 -0.73 -12.63 0.03
N GLU A 107 0.12 -11.61 0.17
CA GLU A 107 1.55 -11.78 0.39
C GLU A 107 1.94 -11.83 1.88
N ARG A 108 1.04 -11.44 2.79
CA ARG A 108 1.33 -11.26 4.22
C ARG A 108 0.49 -12.16 5.14
#